data_AF-A0A0R2HEF4-F1
#
_entry.id   AF-A0A0R2HEF4-F1
#
_cell.length_a   1.000
_cell.length_b   1.000
_cell.length_c   1.000
_cell.angle_alpha   90.00
_cell.angle_beta   90.00
_cell.angle_gamma   90.00
#
_symmetry.space_group_name_H-M   'P 1'
#
loop_
_entity.id
_entity.type
_entity.pdbx_description
1 polymer ?
#
loop_
_entity_poly.entity_id
_entity_poly.type
_entity_poly.pdbx_seq_one_letter_code
_entity_poly.pdbx_strand_id
1 'polypeptide(L)'
;MLNLILEIIVEIIISILLHESLHYLIARMLKLNPQVKMHNLIPSITYKNTHEDIKNLLVGAAPLLMVTLIFILPNNKWFVFKVMCFCQIFNILPICADGEVILLSIINLLKKHEKK
;
A
#
# COMPACT_ATOMS: atom_id res chain seq x y z
N MET A 1 -26.61 -16.98 2.78
CA MET A 1 -25.32 -17.44 2.21
C MET A 1 -24.84 -16.52 1.09
N LEU A 2 -25.62 -16.28 0.03
CA LEU A 2 -25.25 -15.38 -1.07
C LEU A 2 -24.93 -13.94 -0.60
N ASN A 3 -25.77 -13.34 0.26
CA ASN A 3 -25.53 -11.98 0.76
C ASN A 3 -24.23 -11.85 1.57
N LEU A 4 -23.90 -12.88 2.36
CA LEU A 4 -22.65 -12.92 3.13
C LEU A 4 -21.43 -13.00 2.20
N ILE A 5 -21.50 -13.85 1.17
CA ILE A 5 -20.43 -13.96 0.17
C ILE A 5 -20.24 -12.62 -0.55
N LEU A 6 -21.34 -11.96 -0.93
CA LEU A 6 -21.29 -10.66 -1.59
C LEU A 6 -20.65 -9.59 -0.69
N GLU A 7 -21.02 -9.55 0.59
CA GLU A 7 -20.43 -8.63 1.57
C GLU A 7 -18.91 -8.83 1.69
N ILE A 8 -18.45 -10.08 1.82
CA ILE A 8 -17.02 -10.42 1.86
C ILE A 8 -16.30 -9.95 0.59
N ILE A 9 -16.85 -10.22 -0.58
CA ILE A 9 -16.26 -9.80 -1.87
C ILE A 9 -16.14 -8.28 -1.93
N VAL A 10 -17.18 -7.56 -1.54
CA VAL A 10 -17.20 -6.09 -1.52
C VAL A 10 -16.14 -5.55 -0.56
N GLU A 11 -16.01 -6.12 0.64
CA GLU A 11 -14.98 -5.71 1.61
C GLU A 11 -13.55 -5.92 1.08
N ILE A 12 -13.30 -7.04 0.39
CA ILE A 12 -12.01 -7.31 -0.25
C ILE A 12 -11.72 -6.29 -1.36
N ILE A 13 -12.69 -6.02 -2.24
CA ILE A 13 -12.54 -5.05 -3.33
C ILE A 13 -12.24 -3.65 -2.76
N ILE A 14 -12.98 -3.21 -1.73
CA ILE A 14 -12.74 -1.92 -1.07
C ILE A 14 -11.32 -1.87 -0.49
N SER A 15 -10.85 -2.96 0.14
CA SER A 15 -9.47 -3.02 0.66
C SER A 15 -8.42 -2.85 -0.43
N ILE A 16 -8.58 -3.52 -1.58
CA ILE A 16 -7.63 -3.42 -2.70
C ILE A 16 -7.64 -2.00 -3.27
N LEU A 17 -8.82 -1.43 -3.48
CA LEU A 17 -8.94 -0.05 -4.00
C LEU A 17 -8.33 0.97 -3.03
N LEU A 18 -8.50 0.79 -1.73
CA LEU A 18 -7.94 1.69 -0.74
C LEU A 18 -6.41 1.59 -0.66
N HIS A 19 -5.87 0.38 -0.74
CA HIS A 19 -4.42 0.13 -0.80
C HIS A 19 -3.77 0.93 -1.94
N GLU A 20 -4.27 0.75 -3.16
CA GLU A 20 -3.76 1.45 -4.34
C GLU A 20 -4.04 2.97 -4.27
N SER A 21 -5.16 3.38 -3.69
CA SER A 21 -5.47 4.80 -3.50
C SER A 21 -4.47 5.50 -2.56
N LEU A 22 -3.96 4.80 -1.55
CA LEU A 22 -2.93 5.35 -0.65
C LEU A 22 -1.60 5.51 -1.37
N HIS A 23 -1.18 4.52 -2.16
CA HIS A 23 -0.02 4.64 -3.05
C HIS A 23 -0.15 5.85 -3.96
N TYR A 24 -1.31 6.00 -4.61
CA TYR A 24 -1.60 7.13 -5.49
C TYR A 24 -1.54 8.47 -4.74
N LEU A 25 -2.18 8.58 -3.58
CA LEU A 25 -2.28 9.80 -2.81
C LEU A 25 -0.90 10.25 -2.32
N ILE A 26 -0.11 9.35 -1.71
CA ILE A 26 1.22 9.66 -1.24
C ILE A 26 2.16 10.01 -2.40
N ALA A 27 2.13 9.25 -3.50
CA ALA A 27 2.93 9.57 -4.69
C ALA A 27 2.56 10.94 -5.28
N ARG A 28 1.28 11.32 -5.26
CA ARG A 28 0.81 12.62 -5.73
C ARG A 28 1.26 13.76 -4.80
N MET A 29 1.16 13.57 -3.49
CA MET A 29 1.68 14.53 -2.49
C MET A 29 3.18 14.76 -2.65
N LEU A 30 3.92 13.71 -3.02
CA LEU A 30 5.37 13.75 -3.26
C LEU A 30 5.77 14.18 -4.68
N LYS A 31 4.79 14.56 -5.52
CA LYS A 31 4.98 15.03 -6.91
C LYS A 31 5.66 14.01 -7.83
N LEU A 32 5.38 12.71 -7.63
CA LEU A 32 5.95 11.61 -8.43
C LEU A 32 5.15 11.26 -9.69
N ASN A 33 4.12 12.04 -10.04
CA ASN A 33 3.25 11.83 -11.21
C ASN A 33 2.75 10.37 -11.35
N PRO A 34 2.01 9.84 -10.35
CA PRO A 34 1.51 8.47 -10.39
C PRO A 34 0.52 8.25 -11.54
N GLN A 35 0.63 7.08 -12.16
CA GLN A 35 -0.24 6.59 -13.23
C GLN A 35 -0.90 5.28 -12.78
N VAL A 36 -2.22 5.23 -12.91
CA VAL A 36 -2.98 4.00 -12.70
C VAL A 36 -2.79 3.12 -13.93
N LYS A 37 -2.26 1.92 -13.73
CA LYS A 37 -2.22 0.87 -14.76
C LYS A 37 -3.05 -0.32 -14.29
N MET A 38 -3.60 -1.05 -15.24
CA MET A 38 -4.33 -2.29 -14.95
C MET A 38 -3.42 -3.47 -15.29
N HIS A 39 -3.16 -4.33 -14.32
CA HIS A 39 -2.44 -5.58 -14.53
C HIS A 39 -3.34 -6.74 -14.08
N ASN A 40 -3.68 -7.66 -15.00
CA ASN A 40 -4.58 -8.79 -14.73
C ASN A 40 -5.89 -8.39 -14.02
N LEU A 41 -6.51 -7.30 -14.47
CA LEU A 41 -7.75 -6.70 -13.89
C LEU A 41 -7.59 -6.09 -12.49
N ILE A 42 -6.38 -6.06 -11.94
CA ILE A 42 -6.09 -5.42 -10.66
C ILE A 42 -5.48 -4.04 -10.96
N PRO A 43 -6.03 -2.95 -10.40
CA PRO A 43 -5.40 -1.64 -10.51
C PRO A 43 -4.06 -1.66 -9.79
N SER A 44 -3.04 -1.03 -10.39
CA SER A 44 -1.72 -0.89 -9.81
C SER A 44 -1.20 0.52 -10.08
N ILE A 45 -0.72 1.18 -9.03
CA ILE A 45 -0.10 2.50 -9.16
C ILE A 45 1.36 2.36 -9.56
N THR A 46 1.69 2.93 -10.71
CA THR A 46 3.08 3.03 -11.18
C THR A 46 3.50 4.48 -11.24
N TYR A 47 4.75 4.77 -10.88
CA TYR A 47 5.33 6.10 -11.01
C TYR A 47 6.76 6.00 -11.51
N LYS A 48 7.27 7.08 -12.12
CA LYS A 48 8.66 7.10 -12.60
C LYS A 48 9.59 7.19 -11.40
N ASN A 49 10.48 6.21 -11.24
CA ASN A 49 11.48 6.25 -10.18
C ASN A 49 12.42 7.45 -10.42
N THR A 50 12.42 8.40 -9.48
CA THR A 50 13.24 9.61 -9.50
C THR A 50 14.58 9.42 -8.78
N HIS A 51 14.91 8.20 -8.34
CA HIS A 51 16.04 7.87 -7.45
C HIS A 51 16.03 8.65 -6.13
N GLU A 52 14.87 9.14 -5.72
CA GLU A 52 14.66 9.76 -4.42
C GLU A 52 14.19 8.69 -3.43
N ASP A 53 15.14 7.98 -2.82
CA ASP A 53 14.86 6.81 -1.98
C ASP A 53 13.91 7.10 -0.81
N ILE A 54 13.96 8.30 -0.21
CA ILE A 54 13.01 8.69 0.85
C ILE A 54 11.58 8.73 0.31
N LYS A 55 11.37 9.25 -0.91
CA LYS A 55 10.03 9.31 -1.50
C LYS A 55 9.53 7.91 -1.83
N ASN A 56 10.39 7.07 -2.41
CA ASN A 56 10.07 5.68 -2.72
C ASN A 56 9.70 4.88 -1.46
N LEU A 57 10.45 5.09 -0.37
CA LEU A 57 10.17 4.51 0.95
C LEU A 57 8.79 4.93 1.48
N LEU A 58 8.47 6.23 1.41
CA LEU A 58 7.18 6.76 1.86
C LEU A 58 6.01 6.22 1.03
N VAL A 59 6.17 6.10 -0.29
CA VAL A 59 5.14 5.49 -1.14
C VAL A 59 4.97 4.02 -0.80
N GLY A 60 6.06 3.22 -0.76
CA GLY A 60 5.98 1.80 -0.43
C GLY A 60 5.35 1.53 0.95
N ALA A 61 5.58 2.41 1.92
CA ALA A 61 4.98 2.32 3.26
C ALA A 61 3.54 2.88 3.36
N ALA A 62 3.01 3.52 2.32
CA ALA A 62 1.70 4.18 2.36
C ALA A 62 0.54 3.27 2.83
N PRO A 63 0.45 1.99 2.39
CA PRO A 63 -0.63 1.10 2.82
C PRO A 63 -0.65 0.79 4.31
N LEU A 64 0.44 1.04 5.05
CA LEU A 64 0.44 0.88 6.51
C LEU A 64 -0.51 1.82 7.22
N LEU A 65 -0.87 2.94 6.59
CA LEU A 65 -1.89 3.84 7.11
C LEU A 65 -3.24 3.13 7.28
N MET A 66 -3.53 2.08 6.50
CA MET A 66 -4.75 1.29 6.65
C MET A 66 -4.83 0.59 8.01
N VAL A 67 -3.71 0.23 8.64
CA VAL A 67 -3.69 -0.41 9.97
C VAL A 67 -4.36 0.50 11.00
N THR A 68 -4.21 1.82 10.85
CA THR A 68 -4.85 2.80 11.76
C THR A 68 -6.38 2.78 11.68
N LEU A 69 -6.95 2.37 10.55
CA LEU A 69 -8.40 2.32 10.34
C LEU A 69 -9.10 1.28 11.23
N ILE A 70 -8.36 0.26 11.70
CA ILE A 70 -8.89 -0.76 12.62
C ILE A 70 -9.43 -0.12 13.90
N PHE A 71 -8.75 0.92 14.40
CA PHE A 71 -9.10 1.63 15.63
C PHE A 71 -10.24 2.63 15.44
N ILE A 72 -10.50 3.05 14.20
CA ILE A 72 -11.53 4.06 13.85
C ILE A 72 -12.85 3.37 13.53
N LEU A 73 -12.81 2.20 12.89
CA LEU A 73 -13.99 1.51 12.41
C LEU A 73 -14.79 0.82 13.55
N PRO A 74 -16.13 0.81 13.48
CA PRO A 74 -16.97 0.20 14.50
C PRO A 74 -16.76 -1.32 14.59
N ASN A 75 -16.88 -1.89 15.79
CA ASN A 75 -16.58 -3.32 16.04
C ASN A 75 -17.63 -4.29 15.51
N ASN A 76 -18.85 -3.83 15.23
CA ASN A 76 -19.97 -4.66 14.82
C ASN A 76 -20.12 -4.84 13.30
N LYS A 77 -19.22 -4.28 12.49
CA LYS A 77 -19.27 -4.33 11.01
C LYS A 77 -17.85 -4.39 10.43
N TRP A 78 -17.73 -4.74 9.14
CA TRP A 78 -16.48 -4.66 8.38
C TRP A 78 -15.37 -5.59 8.89
N PHE A 79 -15.73 -6.78 9.36
CA PHE A 79 -14.77 -7.69 9.97
C PHE A 79 -13.68 -8.12 8.98
N VAL A 80 -14.05 -8.48 7.75
CA VAL A 80 -13.08 -8.92 6.73
C VAL A 80 -12.19 -7.75 6.32
N PHE A 81 -12.75 -6.57 6.10
CA PHE A 81 -12.01 -5.36 5.77
C PHE A 81 -11.01 -5.00 6.87
N LYS A 82 -11.37 -5.13 8.16
CA LYS A 82 -10.45 -4.93 9.28
C LYS A 82 -9.30 -5.93 9.27
N VAL A 83 -9.58 -7.20 9.00
CA VAL A 83 -8.53 -8.22 8.83
C VAL A 83 -7.62 -7.85 7.66
N MET A 84 -8.18 -7.42 6.52
CA MET A 84 -7.40 -6.99 5.36
C MET A 84 -6.56 -5.73 5.64
N CYS A 85 -7.06 -4.79 6.44
CA CYS A 85 -6.29 -3.63 6.91
C CYS A 85 -5.13 -4.06 7.81
N PHE A 86 -5.33 -5.05 8.68
CA PHE A 86 -4.27 -5.60 9.52
C PHE A 86 -3.19 -6.31 8.69
N CYS A 87 -3.61 -7.07 7.68
CA CYS A 87 -2.72 -7.77 6.76
C CYS A 87 -1.80 -6.83 5.97
N GLN A 88 -2.06 -5.52 5.90
CA GLN A 88 -1.16 -4.55 5.27
C GLN A 88 0.21 -4.48 5.94
N ILE A 89 0.35 -4.92 7.20
CA ILE A 89 1.65 -5.06 7.87
C ILE A 89 2.57 -6.02 7.10
N PHE A 90 2.01 -7.07 6.48
CA PHE A 90 2.79 -8.04 5.70
C PHE A 90 3.34 -7.45 4.40
N ASN A 91 2.75 -6.37 3.87
CA ASN A 91 3.25 -5.72 2.67
C ASN A 91 4.61 -5.02 2.87
N ILE A 92 5.07 -4.86 4.12
CA ILE A 92 6.44 -4.40 4.41
C ILE A 92 7.48 -5.49 4.13
N LEU A 93 7.08 -6.77 4.18
CA LEU A 93 8.01 -7.87 4.03
C LEU A 93 8.65 -7.85 2.63
N PRO A 94 9.96 -8.10 2.49
CA PRO A 94 10.69 -7.99 1.23
C PRO A 94 10.35 -9.08 0.20
N ILE A 95 9.30 -9.87 0.47
CA ILE A 95 8.72 -10.86 -0.44
C ILE A 95 7.57 -10.21 -1.24
N CYS A 96 7.04 -9.08 -0.76
CA CYS A 96 6.00 -8.29 -1.41
C CYS A 96 6.64 -7.15 -2.23
N ALA A 97 5.99 -6.74 -3.32
CA ALA A 97 6.49 -5.67 -4.19
C ALA A 97 6.72 -4.35 -3.41
N ASP A 98 5.81 -3.98 -2.52
CA ASP A 98 5.97 -2.80 -1.64
C ASP A 98 7.19 -2.94 -0.72
N GLY A 99 7.36 -4.11 -0.12
CA GLY A 99 8.48 -4.42 0.75
C GLY A 99 9.83 -4.45 0.03
N GLU A 100 9.86 -4.88 -1.23
CA GLU A 100 11.05 -4.78 -2.09
C GLU A 100 11.45 -3.30 -2.30
N VAL A 101 10.47 -2.43 -2.60
CA VAL A 101 10.72 -0.99 -2.75
C VAL A 101 11.21 -0.36 -1.45
N ILE A 102 10.60 -0.72 -0.32
CA ILE A 102 11.01 -0.29 1.03
C ILE A 102 12.47 -0.72 1.30
N LEU A 103 12.79 -2.00 1.09
CA LEU A 103 14.11 -2.56 1.35
C LEU A 103 15.18 -1.91 0.48
N LEU A 104 14.93 -1.80 -0.84
CA LEU A 104 15.87 -1.16 -1.77
C LEU A 104 16.12 0.30 -1.39
N SER A 105 15.07 1.01 -1.00
CA SER A 105 15.18 2.41 -0.55
C SER A 105 16.04 2.52 0.72
N ILE A 106 15.86 1.63 1.70
CA ILE A 106 16.69 1.59 2.92
C ILE A 106 18.15 1.30 2.58
N ILE A 107 18.42 0.28 1.76
CA ILE A 107 19.78 -0.09 1.35
C ILE A 107 20.48 1.08 0.65
N ASN A 108 19.79 1.78 -0.26
CA ASN A 108 20.36 2.93 -0.97
C ASN A 108 20.64 4.11 -0.03
N LEU A 109 19.76 4.37 0.94
CA LEU A 109 19.99 5.40 1.95
C LEU A 109 21.22 5.10 2.81
N LEU A 110 21.40 3.85 3.22
CA LEU A 110 22.57 3.41 3.99
C LEU A 110 23.87 3.55 3.15
N LYS A 111 23.87 3.05 1.91
CA LYS A 111 25.03 3.17 1.00
C LYS A 111 25.40 4.62 0.69
N LYS A 112 24.41 5.52 0.62
CA LYS A 112 24.64 6.95 0.40
C LYS A 112 25.29 7.61 1.62
N HIS A 113 25.00 7.10 2.82
CA HIS A 113 25.64 7.56 4.06
C HIS A 113 27.08 7.07 4.18
N GLU A 114 27.40 5.86 3.71
CA GLU A 114 28.77 5.32 3.73
C GLU A 114 29.73 6.01 2.73
N LYS A 115 29.20 6.70 1.72
CA LYS A 115 29.99 7.44 0.71
C LYS A 115 30.22 8.92 1.07
N LYS A 116 29.75 9.37 2.23
CA LYS A 116 29.97 10.73 2.76
C LYS A 116 30.94 10.67 3.93
#